data_AF-A0A953R873-F1
#
_entry.id   AF-A0A953R873-F1
#
_cell.length_a   1.000
_cell.length_b   1.000
_cell.length_c   1.000
_cell.angle_alpha   90.00
_cell.angle_beta   90.00
_cell.angle_gamma   90.00
#
_symmetry.space_group_name_H-M   'P 1'
#
loop_
_entity.id
_entity.type
_entity.pdbx_description
1 polymer ?
#
loop_
_entity_poly.entity_id
_entity_poly.type
_entity_poly.pdbx_seq_one_letter_code
_entity_poly.pdbx_strand_id
1 'polypeptide(L)' 'MLHLLLDTHVLVRWLVEPKRLSRDQVRALRSAVRRGEPLTLSAITLIEIALLFG' A
#
# COMPACT_ATOMS: atom_id res chain seq x y z
N MET A 1 18.10 0.97 -1.96
CA MET A 1 16.87 0.14 -2.00
C MET A 1 15.88 0.81 -1.05
N LEU A 2 14.71 1.22 -1.54
CA LEU A 2 13.69 1.87 -0.69
C LEU A 2 12.79 0.78 -0.09
N HIS A 3 12.76 0.69 1.24
CA HIS A 3 11.82 -0.19 1.93
C HIS A 3 10.53 0.58 2.15
N LEU A 4 9.45 0.19 1.47
CA LEU A 4 8.13 0.80 1.63
C LEU A 4 7.33 0.03 2.68
N LEU A 5 6.97 0.73 3.76
CA LEU A 5 5.94 0.29 4.71
C LEU A 5 4.63 0.96 4.33
N LEU A 6 3.65 0.17 3.91
CA LEU A 6 2.35 0.71 3.52
C LEU A 6 1.48 0.88 4.76
N ASP A 7 0.94 2.09 4.89
CA ASP A 7 -0.19 2.34 5.77
C ASP A 7 -1.45 1.71 5.20
N THR A 8 -2.39 1.38 6.08
CA THR A 8 -3.70 0.83 5.74
C THR A 8 -4.44 1.67 4.71
N HIS A 9 -4.43 3.01 4.83
CA HIS A 9 -5.13 3.84 3.85
C HIS A 9 -4.49 3.78 2.46
N VAL A 10 -3.16 3.62 2.37
CA VAL A 10 -2.46 3.47 1.08
C VAL A 10 -2.81 2.12 0.47
N LEU A 11 -2.74 1.05 1.26
CA LEU A 11 -3.05 -0.31 0.79
C LEU A 11 -4.51 -0.40 0.30
N VAL A 12 -5.47 0.08 1.11
CA VAL A 12 -6.89 0.04 0.77
C VAL A 12 -7.18 0.86 -0.50
N ARG A 13 -6.67 2.09 -0.58
CA ARG A 13 -6.84 2.91 -1.79
C ARG A 13 -6.18 2.26 -3.00
N TRP A 14 -5.01 1.64 -2.82
CA TRP A 14 -4.34 0.98 -3.94
C TRP A 14 -5.12 -0.21 -4.49
N LEU A 15 -5.81 -0.98 -3.65
CA LEU A 15 -6.58 -2.14 -4.07
C LEU A 15 -7.99 -1.78 -4.59
N VAL A 16 -8.66 -0.81 -3.94
CA VAL A 16 -10.09 -0.55 -4.16
C VAL A 16 -10.33 0.72 -4.98
N GLU A 17 -9.55 1.79 -4.76
CA GLU A 17 -9.75 3.09 -5.42
C GLU A 17 -8.43 3.79 -5.77
N PRO A 18 -7.63 3.25 -6.73
CA PRO A 18 -6.27 3.73 -6.98
C PRO A 18 -6.18 5.21 -7.39
N LYS A 19 -7.29 5.76 -7.89
CA LYS A 19 -7.42 7.17 -8.30
C LYS A 19 -7.26 8.14 -7.12
N ARG A 20 -7.44 7.68 -5.87
CA ARG A 20 -7.25 8.48 -4.64
C ARG A 20 -5.81 8.52 -4.14
N LEU A 21 -4.88 7.82 -4.80
CA LEU A 21 -3.46 7.92 -4.49
C LEU A 21 -2.84 9.12 -5.20
N SER A 22 -1.89 9.78 -4.54
CA SER A 22 -1.11 10.82 -5.18
C SER A 22 -0.25 10.24 -6.32
N ARG A 23 0.15 11.08 -7.28
CA ARG A 23 1.00 10.65 -8.40
C ARG A 23 2.32 10.04 -7.90
N ASP A 24 2.89 10.59 -6.83
CA ASP A 24 4.14 10.11 -6.25
C ASP A 24 3.97 8.75 -5.55
N GLN A 25 2.87 8.55 -4.82
CA GLN A 25 2.53 7.25 -4.23
C GLN A 25 2.37 6.17 -5.30
N VAL A 26 1.61 6.46 -6.37
CA VAL A 26 1.44 5.55 -7.51
C VAL A 26 2.78 5.25 -8.18
N ARG A 27 3.62 6.26 -8.38
CA ARG A 27 4.95 6.09 -8.98
C ARG A 27 5.84 5.20 -8.12
N ALA A 28 5.88 5.42 -6.81
CA ALA A 28 6.67 4.63 -5.87
C ALA A 28 6.21 3.15 -5.87
N LEU A 29 4.91 2.90 -5.71
CA LEU A 29 4.32 1.57 -5.72
C LEU A 29 4.58 0.82 -7.04
N ARG A 30 4.29 1.46 -8.18
CA ARG A 30 4.57 0.85 -9.50
C ARG A 30 6.04 0.57 -9.69
N SER A 31 6.92 1.45 -9.20
CA SER A 31 8.35 1.26 -9.34
C SER A 31 8.87 0.09 -8.50
N ALA A 32 8.35 -0.09 -7.29
CA ALA A 32 8.66 -1.24 -6.44
C ALA A 32 8.17 -2.55 -7.09
N VAL A 33 6.92 -2.58 -7.55
CA VAL A 33 6.34 -3.74 -8.25
C VAL A 33 7.16 -4.12 -9.49
N ARG A 34 7.50 -3.16 -10.35
CA ARG A 34 8.32 -3.42 -11.55
C ARG A 34 9.70 -3.97 -11.23
N ARG A 35 10.28 -3.60 -10.09
CA ARG A 35 11.60 -4.06 -9.64
C ARG A 35 11.56 -5.34 -8.82
N GLY A 36 10.36 -5.87 -8.51
CA GLY A 36 10.20 -6.99 -7.59
C GLY A 36 10.63 -6.67 -6.17
N GLU A 37 10.61 -5.38 -5.77
CA GLU A 37 10.98 -4.97 -4.42
C GLU A 37 9.85 -5.34 -3.43
N PRO A 38 10.21 -5.83 -2.23
CA PRO A 38 9.21 -6.16 -1.22
C PRO A 38 8.48 -4.91 -0.74
N LEU A 39 7.15 -5.03 -0.64
CA LEU A 39 6.29 -4.08 0.06
C LEU A 39 5.94 -4.67 1.42
N THR A 40 6.11 -3.88 2.47
CA THR A 40 5.89 -4.35 3.85
C THR A 40 4.59 -3.77 4.40
N LEU A 41 3.95 -4.54 5.27
CA LEU A 41 2.78 -4.15 6.04
C LEU A 41 3.07 -4.38 7.52
N SER A 42 2.50 -3.54 8.37
CA SER A 42 2.51 -3.80 9.81
C SER A 42 1.45 -4.85 10.17
N ALA A 43 1.64 -5.59 11.25
CA ALA A 43 0.61 -6.50 11.75
C ALA A 43 -0.68 -5.75 12.15
N ILE A 44 -0.55 -4.50 12.63
CA ILE A 44 -1.71 -3.67 13.00
C ILE A 44 -2.56 -3.32 11.76
N THR A 45 -1.94 -3.12 10.59
CA THR A 45 -2.65 -2.93 9.32
C THR A 45 -3.60 -4.08 9.01
N LEU A 46 -3.25 -5.33 9.35
CA LEU A 46 -4.15 -6.47 9.16
C LEU A 46 -5.39 -6.40 10.06
N ILE A 47 -5.22 -5.96 11.31
CA ILE A 47 -6.33 -5.76 12.25
C ILE A 47 -7.24 -4.64 11.75
N GLU A 48 -6.67 -3.52 11.28
CA GLU A 48 -7.44 -2.40 10.75
C GLU A 48 -8.26 -2.82 9.52
N ILE A 49 -7.70 -3.62 8.60
CA ILE A 49 -8.44 -4.16 7.46
C ILE A 49 -9.59 -5.05 7.94
N ALA A 50 -9.33 -5.95 8.90
CA ALA A 50 -10.37 -6.82 9.44
C ALA A 50 -11.51 -6.02 10.09
N LEU A 51 -11.21 -4.90 10.76
CA LEU A 51 -12.22 -4.01 11.35
C LEU A 51 -12.96 -3.14 10.33
N LEU A 52 -12.31 -2.79 9.21
CA LEU A 52 -12.90 -1.95 8.16
C LEU A 52 -13.79 -2.74 7.20
N PHE A 53 -13.52 -4.04 6.99
CA PHE A 53 -14.16 -4.87 5.98
C PHE A 53 -14.79 -6.18 6.49
N GLY A 54 -14.58 -6.55 7.75
CA GLY A 54 -15.23 -7.70 8.40
C GLY A 54 -16.56 -7.30 9.03
#